data_AF-A0A9W7XH06-F1
#
_entry.id   AF-A0A9W7XH06-F1
#
_cell.length_a   1.000
_cell.length_b   1.000
_cell.length_c   1.000
_cell.angle_alpha   90.00
_cell.angle_beta   90.00
_cell.angle_gamma   90.00
#
_symmetry.space_group_name_H-M   'P 1'
#
loop_
_entity.id
_entity.type
_entity.pdbx_description
1 polymer ?
#
loop_
_entity_poly.entity_id
_entity_poly.type
_entity_poly.pdbx_seq_one_letter_code
_entity_poly.pdbx_strand_id
1 'polypeptide(L)'
;MPVLLKINLGNLSFLIARNLHAVVQDLADLFVYKVDQSRADDLVVFALFLQHCQAHGSAKAIQAVIEAFTKMFDIGNRSIYAAISHRDLDEEQSQLVLKSVFLLNSAYQAIVVPKPAAALFEASNRASLFAVFGGNPGTTSYLDKIKWMLDIYKPLIGEYAAQMSDFLQTKSHDKRIFRAYPKGLCIYKWINNDVALPDNKYLVSSPVSIPLVGLVQLIQLMVLYKTLGISPGELASKFSGK
;
A
#
# COMPACT_ATOMS: atom_id res chain seq x y z
N MET A 1 -36.18 5.45 3.35
CA MET A 1 -34.78 5.92 3.23
C MET A 1 -34.13 5.88 4.60
N PRO A 2 -32.90 5.38 4.75
CA PRO A 2 -32.21 5.41 6.05
C PRO A 2 -31.98 6.86 6.48
N VAL A 3 -32.32 7.19 7.73
CA VAL A 3 -32.02 8.50 8.32
C VAL A 3 -30.51 8.57 8.55
N LEU A 4 -29.86 9.55 7.94
CA LEU A 4 -28.44 9.82 8.11
C LEU A 4 -28.24 11.00 9.07
N LEU A 5 -27.28 10.87 9.97
CA LEU A 5 -26.90 11.90 10.94
C LEU A 5 -25.44 12.31 10.72
N LYS A 6 -25.15 13.58 11.01
CA LYS A 6 -23.84 14.20 10.79
C LYS A 6 -22.87 13.84 11.92
N ILE A 7 -21.64 13.49 11.55
CA ILE A 7 -20.47 13.41 12.43
C ILE A 7 -19.51 14.53 12.01
N ASN A 8 -18.91 15.22 12.97
CA ASN A 8 -17.92 16.27 12.72
C ASN A 8 -16.54 15.84 13.27
N LEU A 9 -15.49 16.08 12.49
CA LEU A 9 -14.09 15.85 12.83
C LEU A 9 -13.31 17.15 12.56
N GLY A 10 -13.54 18.17 13.40
CA GLY A 10 -13.04 19.52 13.13
C GLY A 10 -13.79 20.16 11.94
N ASN A 11 -13.05 20.54 10.90
CA ASN A 11 -13.61 21.14 9.67
C ASN A 11 -14.28 20.10 8.75
N LEU A 12 -13.93 18.83 8.92
CA LEU A 12 -14.46 17.72 8.15
C LEU A 12 -15.78 17.23 8.73
N SER A 13 -16.72 16.87 7.87
CA SER A 13 -17.95 16.22 8.32
C SER A 13 -18.51 15.22 7.31
N PHE A 14 -19.16 14.18 7.83
CA PHE A 14 -19.71 13.10 7.03
C PHE A 14 -21.00 12.56 7.65
N LEU A 15 -21.68 11.69 6.91
CA LEU A 15 -22.99 11.16 7.26
C LEU A 15 -22.92 9.67 7.60
N ILE A 16 -23.55 9.30 8.71
CA ILE A 16 -23.65 7.91 9.20
C ILE A 16 -25.11 7.56 9.48
N ALA A 17 -25.48 6.30 9.30
CA ALA A 17 -26.82 5.81 9.60
C ALA A 17 -27.19 6.02 11.09
N ARG A 18 -28.42 6.44 11.36
CA ARG A 18 -28.90 6.79 12.71
C ARG A 18 -28.62 5.71 13.77
N ASN A 19 -28.69 4.43 13.40
CA ASN A 19 -28.46 3.31 14.31
C ASN A 19 -26.98 3.12 14.71
N LEU A 20 -26.04 3.72 13.97
CA LEU A 20 -24.60 3.69 14.26
C LEU A 20 -24.06 5.05 14.72
N HIS A 21 -24.88 6.11 14.65
CA HIS A 21 -24.45 7.48 14.92
C HIS A 21 -23.85 7.65 16.32
N ALA A 22 -24.51 7.16 17.37
CA ALA A 22 -24.00 7.30 18.74
C ALA A 22 -22.60 6.66 18.91
N VAL A 23 -22.43 5.44 18.41
CA VAL A 23 -21.14 4.71 18.50
C VAL A 23 -20.03 5.41 17.70
N VAL A 24 -20.35 5.95 16.52
CA VAL A 24 -19.36 6.69 15.72
C VAL A 24 -19.09 8.07 16.31
N GLN A 25 -20.08 8.70 16.95
CA GLN A 25 -19.90 9.97 17.65
C GLN A 25 -18.97 9.78 18.86
N ASP A 26 -19.14 8.72 19.66
CA ASP A 26 -18.23 8.41 20.76
C ASP A 26 -16.78 8.23 20.27
N LEU A 27 -16.58 7.57 19.11
CA LEU A 27 -15.26 7.45 18.48
C LEU A 27 -14.73 8.80 18.00
N ALA A 28 -15.58 9.67 17.47
CA ALA A 28 -15.20 11.01 17.02
C ALA A 28 -14.82 11.92 18.20
N ASP A 29 -15.52 11.81 19.32
CA ASP A 29 -15.27 12.60 20.53
C ASP A 29 -13.93 12.21 21.19
N LEU A 30 -13.54 10.94 21.07
CA LEU A 30 -12.24 10.42 21.54
C LEU A 30 -11.11 10.59 20.52
N PHE A 31 -11.42 11.04 19.31
CA PHE A 31 -10.43 11.17 18.24
C PHE A 31 -9.60 12.44 18.41
N VAL A 32 -8.36 12.26 18.85
CA VAL A 32 -7.37 13.33 18.94
C VAL A 32 -6.22 13.01 17.99
N TYR A 33 -5.85 13.96 17.14
CA TYR A 33 -4.73 13.83 16.20
C TYR A 33 -3.75 14.98 16.32
N LYS A 34 -2.47 14.71 16.07
CA LYS A 34 -1.35 15.66 16.26
C LYS A 34 -1.08 16.57 15.05
N VAL A 35 -1.95 16.57 14.05
CA VAL A 35 -1.77 17.42 12.86
C VAL A 35 -2.30 18.81 13.17
N ASP A 36 -1.64 19.86 12.67
CA ASP A 36 -2.14 21.22 12.71
C ASP A 36 -3.51 21.28 12.02
N GLN A 37 -4.56 21.42 12.84
CA GLN A 37 -5.96 21.38 12.40
C GLN A 37 -6.31 22.51 11.43
N SER A 38 -5.49 23.57 11.35
CA SER A 38 -5.69 24.69 10.42
C SER A 38 -5.20 24.40 9.00
N ARG A 39 -4.39 23.35 8.81
CA ARG A 39 -3.75 23.00 7.52
C ARG A 39 -3.91 21.52 7.13
N ALA A 40 -4.55 20.70 7.96
CA ALA A 40 -4.71 19.28 7.70
C ALA A 40 -5.69 19.06 6.53
N ASP A 41 -5.26 18.34 5.50
CA ASP A 41 -6.13 17.91 4.41
C ASP A 41 -7.17 16.90 4.91
N ASP A 42 -8.43 17.09 4.51
CA ASP A 42 -9.56 16.25 4.93
C ASP A 42 -9.31 14.74 4.68
N LEU A 43 -8.61 14.39 3.59
CA LEU A 43 -8.28 12.99 3.26
C LEU A 43 -7.36 12.38 4.32
N VAL A 44 -6.39 13.15 4.79
CA VAL A 44 -5.45 12.74 5.84
C VAL A 44 -6.17 12.62 7.18
N VAL A 45 -7.00 13.61 7.53
CA VAL A 45 -7.78 13.58 8.79
C VAL A 45 -8.71 12.37 8.83
N PHE A 46 -9.43 12.10 7.73
CA PHE A 46 -10.31 10.94 7.66
C PHE A 46 -9.52 9.62 7.68
N ALA A 47 -8.36 9.53 7.02
CA ALA A 47 -7.51 8.34 7.08
C ALA A 47 -6.99 8.07 8.50
N LEU A 48 -6.61 9.11 9.25
CA LEU A 48 -6.27 9.00 10.67
C LEU A 48 -7.47 8.54 11.51
N PHE A 49 -8.66 9.08 11.24
CA PHE A 49 -9.88 8.64 11.92
C PHE A 49 -10.22 7.18 11.63
N LEU A 50 -10.00 6.71 10.39
CA LEU A 50 -10.13 5.31 10.00
C LEU A 50 -9.20 4.39 10.82
N GLN A 51 -7.94 4.79 11.03
CA GLN A 51 -7.02 4.05 11.91
C GLN A 51 -7.50 4.05 13.37
N HIS A 52 -8.01 5.18 13.86
CA HIS A 52 -8.58 5.28 15.21
C HIS A 52 -9.79 4.35 15.38
N CYS A 53 -10.72 4.34 14.40
CA CYS A 53 -11.85 3.43 14.38
C CYS A 53 -11.39 1.97 14.31
N GLN A 54 -10.33 1.65 13.56
CA GLN A 54 -9.79 0.28 13.51
C GLN A 54 -9.32 -0.23 14.88
N ALA A 55 -8.74 0.66 15.68
CA ALA A 55 -8.20 0.31 16.99
C ALA A 55 -9.28 0.21 18.09
N HIS A 56 -10.37 0.97 18.01
CA HIS A 56 -11.33 1.13 19.12
C HIS A 56 -12.79 0.82 18.76
N GLY A 57 -13.11 0.73 17.47
CA GLY A 57 -14.48 0.60 16.97
C GLY A 57 -14.94 -0.85 16.81
N SER A 58 -16.26 -1.03 16.76
CA SER A 58 -16.85 -2.31 16.35
C SER A 58 -16.76 -2.49 14.83
N ALA A 59 -16.75 -3.74 14.35
CA ALA A 59 -16.69 -4.06 12.91
C ALA A 59 -17.77 -3.35 12.09
N LYS A 60 -19.00 -3.24 12.62
CA LYS A 60 -20.12 -2.55 11.95
C LYS A 60 -19.89 -1.03 11.86
N ALA A 61 -19.36 -0.42 12.91
CA ALA A 61 -19.03 1.00 12.91
C ALA A 61 -17.90 1.29 11.92
N ILE A 62 -16.84 0.47 11.93
CA ILE A 62 -15.71 0.60 11.01
C ILE A 62 -16.18 0.48 9.55
N GLN A 63 -17.01 -0.52 9.24
CA GLN A 63 -17.56 -0.69 7.90
C GLN A 63 -18.37 0.54 7.45
N ALA A 64 -19.23 1.09 8.30
CA ALA A 64 -20.00 2.29 7.98
C ALA A 64 -19.10 3.52 7.77
N VAL A 65 -18.02 3.66 8.54
CA VAL A 65 -17.04 4.75 8.37
C VAL A 65 -16.24 4.57 7.08
N ILE A 66 -15.89 3.34 6.70
CA ILE A 66 -15.27 3.03 5.39
C ILE A 66 -16.22 3.41 4.23
N GLU A 67 -17.51 3.08 4.33
CA GLU A 67 -18.51 3.45 3.33
C GLU A 67 -18.65 4.98 3.23
N ALA A 68 -18.64 5.69 4.35
CA ALA A 68 -18.65 7.15 4.37
C ALA A 68 -17.39 7.74 3.71
N PHE A 69 -16.20 7.21 4.04
CA PHE A 69 -14.93 7.61 3.43
C PHE A 69 -14.92 7.41 1.92
N THR A 70 -15.27 6.20 1.47
CA THR A 70 -15.27 5.84 0.04
C THR A 70 -16.25 6.69 -0.76
N LYS A 71 -17.41 7.00 -0.19
CA LYS A 71 -18.39 7.90 -0.81
C LYS A 71 -17.90 9.35 -0.87
N MET A 72 -17.33 9.86 0.22
CA MET A 72 -16.95 11.27 0.32
C MET A 72 -15.79 11.63 -0.60
N PHE A 73 -14.83 10.72 -0.80
CA PHE A 73 -13.68 10.93 -1.69
C PHE A 73 -13.84 10.26 -3.05
N ASP A 74 -15.03 9.76 -3.38
CA ASP A 74 -15.33 9.10 -4.66
C ASP A 74 -14.37 7.92 -4.96
N ILE A 75 -13.89 7.23 -3.93
CA ILE A 75 -12.87 6.17 -4.04
C ILE A 75 -13.37 5.00 -4.90
N GLY A 76 -14.69 4.78 -4.91
CA GLY A 76 -15.36 3.78 -5.73
C GLY A 76 -15.45 4.11 -7.23
N ASN A 77 -15.14 5.34 -7.65
CA ASN A 77 -15.05 5.69 -9.07
C ASN A 77 -13.65 6.19 -9.48
N ARG A 78 -12.94 6.85 -8.56
CA ARG A 78 -11.59 7.41 -8.75
C ARG A 78 -10.69 6.73 -7.72
N SER A 79 -9.71 5.95 -8.17
CA SER A 79 -8.82 5.20 -7.26
C SER A 79 -8.22 6.10 -6.16
N ILE A 80 -7.81 5.51 -5.04
CA ILE A 80 -7.18 6.27 -3.94
C ILE A 80 -5.96 7.09 -4.42
N TYR A 81 -5.23 6.59 -5.42
CA TYR A 81 -4.11 7.32 -6.04
C TYR A 81 -4.57 8.61 -6.73
N ALA A 82 -5.71 8.57 -7.44
CA ALA A 82 -6.28 9.77 -8.05
C ALA A 82 -6.70 10.78 -6.99
N ALA A 83 -7.34 10.32 -5.91
CA ALA A 83 -7.74 11.17 -4.78
C ALA A 83 -6.55 11.87 -4.10
N ILE A 84 -5.39 11.20 -4.01
CA ILE A 84 -4.14 11.78 -3.51
C ILE A 84 -3.53 12.77 -4.52
N SER A 85 -3.49 12.43 -5.80
CA SER A 85 -2.77 13.22 -6.83
C SER A 85 -3.29 14.64 -7.06
N HIS A 86 -4.53 14.92 -6.65
CA HIS A 86 -5.16 16.23 -6.78
C HIS A 86 -4.96 17.12 -5.54
N ARG A 87 -4.14 16.68 -4.59
CA ARG A 87 -3.91 17.34 -3.30
C ARG A 87 -2.42 17.60 -3.09
N ASP A 88 -2.14 18.61 -2.28
CA ASP A 88 -0.77 18.98 -1.89
C ASP A 88 -0.36 18.19 -0.63
N LEU A 89 -0.29 16.86 -0.77
CA LEU A 89 0.12 15.97 0.31
C LEU A 89 1.61 15.68 0.23
N ASP A 90 2.30 15.73 1.37
CA ASP A 90 3.66 15.24 1.45
C ASP A 90 3.72 13.70 1.33
N GLU A 91 4.95 13.16 1.30
CA GLU A 91 5.16 11.73 1.15
C GLU A 91 4.61 10.94 2.34
N GLU A 92 4.78 11.42 3.57
CA GLU A 92 4.33 10.75 4.79
C GLU A 92 2.80 10.69 4.86
N GLN A 93 2.13 11.79 4.50
CA GLN A 93 0.69 11.89 4.40
C GLN A 93 0.13 10.94 3.33
N SER A 94 0.75 10.91 2.16
CA SER A 94 0.36 10.01 1.07
C SER A 94 0.49 8.53 1.49
N GLN A 95 1.60 8.18 2.13
CA GLN A 95 1.84 6.83 2.66
C GLN A 95 0.79 6.45 3.71
N LEU A 96 0.49 7.36 4.65
CA LEU A 96 -0.50 7.15 5.69
C LEU A 96 -1.89 6.85 5.12
N VAL A 97 -2.32 7.63 4.13
CA VAL A 97 -3.61 7.44 3.47
C VAL A 97 -3.67 6.07 2.78
N LEU A 98 -2.65 5.74 1.96
CA LEU A 98 -2.61 4.46 1.24
C LEU A 98 -2.61 3.28 2.22
N LYS A 99 -1.77 3.31 3.25
CA LYS A 99 -1.66 2.28 4.27
C LYS A 99 -3.00 2.03 4.97
N SER A 100 -3.67 3.10 5.39
CA SER A 100 -4.97 3.01 6.07
C SER A 100 -6.01 2.32 5.19
N VAL A 101 -6.06 2.70 3.91
CA VAL A 101 -6.99 2.14 2.93
C VAL A 101 -6.71 0.66 2.67
N PHE A 102 -5.46 0.26 2.39
CA PHE A 102 -5.15 -1.14 2.08
C PHE A 102 -5.30 -2.07 3.28
N LEU A 103 -4.92 -1.62 4.49
CA LEU A 103 -5.12 -2.39 5.72
C LEU A 103 -6.61 -2.64 5.97
N LEU A 104 -7.44 -1.61 5.88
CA LEU A 104 -8.88 -1.75 6.11
C LEU A 104 -9.56 -2.56 5.01
N ASN A 105 -9.15 -2.39 3.75
CA ASN A 105 -9.69 -3.20 2.68
C ASN A 105 -9.42 -4.71 2.90
N SER A 106 -8.23 -5.04 3.38
CA SER A 106 -7.87 -6.44 3.66
C SER A 106 -8.70 -7.08 4.78
N ALA A 107 -9.10 -6.28 5.78
CA ALA A 107 -9.86 -6.77 6.93
C ALA A 107 -11.37 -6.83 6.67
N TYR A 108 -11.92 -5.89 5.89
CA TYR A 108 -13.37 -5.69 5.76
C TYR A 108 -13.91 -5.96 4.35
N GLN A 109 -13.04 -6.10 3.34
CA GLN A 109 -13.43 -6.25 1.92
C GLN A 109 -14.39 -5.15 1.43
N ALA A 110 -14.42 -4.01 2.12
CA ALA A 110 -15.43 -2.97 1.95
C ALA A 110 -14.99 -1.87 0.97
N ILE A 111 -13.68 -1.76 0.70
CA ILE A 111 -13.17 -0.86 -0.33
C ILE A 111 -13.03 -1.70 -1.58
N VAL A 112 -14.10 -1.79 -2.36
CA VAL A 112 -13.98 -2.21 -3.75
C VAL A 112 -13.04 -1.19 -4.38
N VAL A 113 -11.75 -1.52 -4.46
CA VAL A 113 -10.80 -0.77 -5.29
C VAL A 113 -11.44 -0.91 -6.65
N PRO A 114 -12.00 0.18 -7.19
CA PRO A 114 -12.80 0.01 -8.37
C PRO A 114 -11.90 -0.59 -9.45
N LYS A 115 -12.55 -1.24 -10.41
CA LYS A 115 -11.98 -1.39 -11.74
C LYS A 115 -12.30 -0.12 -12.56
N PRO A 116 -11.82 1.10 -12.27
CA PRO A 116 -11.65 2.02 -13.38
C PRO A 116 -10.40 1.48 -14.05
N ALA A 117 -10.60 0.75 -15.14
CA ALA A 117 -9.52 0.44 -16.04
C ALA A 117 -8.82 1.77 -16.31
N ALA A 118 -7.62 1.95 -15.70
CA ALA A 118 -7.00 3.27 -15.67
C ALA A 118 -6.96 3.73 -17.12
N ALA A 119 -7.46 4.93 -17.44
CA ALA A 119 -7.72 5.32 -18.83
C ALA A 119 -6.53 5.02 -19.76
N LEU A 120 -5.31 5.07 -19.20
CA LEU A 120 -4.07 4.60 -19.81
C LEU A 120 -4.11 3.16 -20.36
N PHE A 121 -4.57 2.16 -19.59
CA PHE A 121 -4.66 0.75 -19.99
C PHE A 121 -5.84 0.42 -20.92
N GLU A 122 -6.77 1.36 -21.11
CA GLU A 122 -7.86 1.27 -22.10
C GLU A 122 -7.58 2.08 -23.37
N ALA A 123 -6.62 3.01 -23.32
CA ALA A 123 -6.18 3.80 -24.45
C ALA A 123 -5.29 3.03 -25.45
N SER A 124 -5.42 1.70 -25.52
CA SER A 124 -4.63 0.84 -26.42
C SER A 124 -4.74 1.22 -27.90
N ASN A 125 -5.84 1.88 -28.30
CA ASN A 125 -6.05 2.43 -29.64
C ASN A 125 -5.44 3.84 -29.86
N ARG A 126 -4.90 4.45 -28.81
CA ARG A 126 -4.39 5.83 -28.79
C ARG A 126 -2.94 5.92 -28.33
N ALA A 127 -2.44 4.93 -27.59
CA ALA A 127 -1.08 4.86 -27.09
C ALA A 127 -0.62 3.41 -26.95
N SER A 128 0.67 3.18 -27.25
CA SER A 128 1.35 1.92 -26.97
C SER A 128 2.09 2.01 -25.64
N LEU A 129 1.89 1.03 -24.76
CA LEU A 129 2.54 0.98 -23.46
C LEU A 129 3.77 0.07 -23.51
N PHE A 130 4.88 0.53 -22.94
CA PHE A 130 6.10 -0.27 -22.76
C PHE A 130 6.48 -0.31 -21.29
N ALA A 131 6.73 -1.51 -20.77
CA ALA A 131 7.26 -1.71 -19.43
C ALA A 131 8.80 -1.73 -19.51
N VAL A 132 9.45 -0.85 -18.75
CA VAL A 132 10.91 -0.78 -18.68
C VAL A 132 11.35 -1.10 -17.27
N PHE A 133 12.18 -2.13 -17.13
CA PHE A 133 12.75 -2.58 -15.86
C PHE A 133 14.21 -2.14 -15.79
N GLY A 134 14.48 -1.04 -15.08
CA GLY A 134 15.81 -0.48 -14.96
C GLY A 134 16.71 -1.20 -13.93
N GLY A 135 17.98 -0.84 -13.93
CA GLY A 135 18.95 -1.25 -12.90
C GLY A 135 19.50 -0.06 -12.10
N ASN A 136 19.64 -0.27 -10.78
CA ASN A 136 20.52 0.42 -9.82
C ASN A 136 20.24 1.88 -9.40
N PRO A 137 19.65 2.10 -8.21
CA PRO A 137 19.87 3.28 -7.37
C PRO A 137 20.85 3.03 -6.19
N GLY A 138 21.41 1.82 -6.04
CA GLY A 138 22.19 1.37 -4.87
C GLY A 138 21.40 0.43 -3.94
N THR A 139 22.06 -0.48 -3.23
CA THR A 139 21.39 -1.64 -2.60
C THR A 139 20.69 -1.38 -1.27
N THR A 140 21.16 -0.41 -0.47
CA THR A 140 20.42 0.06 0.72
C THR A 140 19.06 0.61 0.30
N SER A 141 19.01 1.34 -0.82
CA SER A 141 17.75 1.86 -1.39
C SER A 141 16.77 0.76 -1.78
N TYR A 142 17.22 -0.47 -2.08
CA TYR A 142 16.31 -1.57 -2.39
C TYR A 142 15.65 -2.15 -1.16
N LEU A 143 16.41 -2.34 -0.07
CA LEU A 143 15.85 -2.81 1.19
C LEU A 143 14.87 -1.79 1.77
N ASP A 144 15.23 -0.50 1.70
CA ASP A 144 14.34 0.59 2.10
C ASP A 144 13.07 0.61 1.24
N LYS A 145 13.18 0.42 -0.08
CA LYS A 145 12.02 0.29 -0.98
C LYS A 145 11.15 -0.91 -0.63
N ILE A 146 11.72 -2.08 -0.33
CA ILE A 146 10.94 -3.27 0.08
C ILE A 146 10.21 -2.96 1.38
N LYS A 147 10.89 -2.37 2.35
CA LYS A 147 10.31 -2.00 3.65
C LYS A 147 9.17 -0.99 3.50
N TRP A 148 9.38 0.04 2.69
CA TRP A 148 8.37 1.04 2.34
C TRP A 148 7.14 0.42 1.67
N MET A 149 7.36 -0.42 0.66
CA MET A 149 6.27 -1.13 -0.02
C MET A 149 5.53 -2.06 0.93
N LEU A 150 6.23 -2.75 1.83
CA LEU A 150 5.61 -3.62 2.83
C LEU A 150 4.85 -2.84 3.89
N ASP A 151 5.26 -1.61 4.24
CA ASP A 151 4.54 -0.80 5.20
C ASP A 151 3.14 -0.40 4.69
N ILE A 152 3.03 -0.13 3.38
CA ILE A 152 1.79 0.31 2.73
C ILE A 152 0.97 -0.89 2.24
N TYR A 153 1.61 -1.81 1.52
CA TYR A 153 0.97 -2.87 0.75
C TYR A 153 1.09 -4.24 1.40
N LYS A 154 1.41 -4.34 2.70
CA LYS A 154 1.54 -5.62 3.42
C LYS A 154 0.45 -6.64 3.07
N PRO A 155 -0.85 -6.28 3.01
CA PRO A 155 -1.89 -7.24 2.70
C PRO A 155 -1.84 -7.81 1.27
N LEU A 156 -1.21 -7.08 0.34
CA LEU A 156 -1.10 -7.48 -1.07
C LEU A 156 0.16 -8.30 -1.35
N ILE A 157 1.28 -7.94 -0.71
CA ILE A 157 2.62 -8.44 -1.06
C ILE A 157 3.36 -9.13 0.09
N GLY A 158 2.85 -9.09 1.32
CA GLY A 158 3.55 -9.57 2.51
C GLY A 158 3.91 -11.06 2.43
N GLU A 159 2.95 -11.89 2.04
CA GLU A 159 3.17 -13.32 1.85
C GLU A 159 4.21 -13.60 0.76
N TYR A 160 4.10 -12.93 -0.40
CA TYR A 160 5.05 -13.09 -1.49
C TYR A 160 6.47 -12.68 -1.10
N ALA A 161 6.63 -11.56 -0.41
CA ALA A 161 7.93 -11.09 0.06
C ALA A 161 8.58 -12.06 1.06
N ALA A 162 7.78 -12.64 1.97
CA ALA A 162 8.24 -13.66 2.90
C ALA A 162 8.68 -14.94 2.16
N GLN A 163 7.82 -15.49 1.29
CA GLN A 163 8.14 -16.70 0.53
C GLN A 163 9.37 -16.53 -0.35
N MET A 164 9.52 -15.37 -1.03
CA MET A 164 10.68 -15.12 -1.88
C MET A 164 11.96 -14.92 -1.07
N SER A 165 11.88 -14.30 0.11
CA SER A 165 13.02 -14.22 1.03
C SER A 165 13.48 -15.62 1.46
N ASP A 166 12.57 -16.50 1.85
CA ASP A 166 12.88 -17.87 2.27
C ASP A 166 13.44 -18.71 1.11
N PHE A 167 12.87 -18.55 -0.10
CA PHE A 167 13.37 -19.19 -1.30
C PHE A 167 14.81 -18.74 -1.61
N LEU A 168 15.07 -17.43 -1.64
CA LEU A 168 16.38 -16.86 -1.92
C LEU A 168 17.42 -17.26 -0.86
N GLN A 169 17.03 -17.25 0.43
CA GLN A 169 17.86 -17.74 1.50
C GLN A 169 18.20 -19.23 1.32
N THR A 170 17.21 -20.07 0.99
CA THR A 170 17.43 -21.49 0.76
C THR A 170 18.39 -21.72 -0.41
N LYS A 171 18.19 -21.00 -1.53
CA LYS A 171 19.05 -21.10 -2.72
C LYS A 171 20.46 -20.57 -2.47
N SER A 172 20.65 -19.58 -1.61
CA SER A 172 21.99 -19.08 -1.28
C SER A 172 22.86 -20.13 -0.56
N HIS A 173 22.27 -21.19 0.00
CA HIS A 173 23.00 -22.30 0.64
C HIS A 173 23.32 -23.46 -0.32
N ASP A 174 22.97 -23.37 -1.61
CA ASP A 174 23.32 -24.40 -2.59
C ASP A 174 24.85 -24.55 -2.70
N LYS A 175 25.33 -25.80 -2.61
CA LYS A 175 26.76 -26.15 -2.60
C LYS A 175 27.54 -25.60 -3.80
N ARG A 176 26.87 -25.28 -4.90
CA ARG A 176 27.49 -24.71 -6.11
C ARG A 176 27.78 -23.22 -6.00
N ILE A 177 26.99 -22.48 -5.21
CA ILE A 177 27.04 -21.00 -5.18
C ILE A 177 27.21 -20.41 -3.78
N PHE A 178 27.17 -21.21 -2.71
CA PHE A 178 27.22 -20.72 -1.31
C PHE A 178 28.41 -19.80 -1.00
N ARG A 179 29.55 -20.00 -1.68
CA ARG A 179 30.75 -19.15 -1.54
C ARG A 179 30.51 -17.70 -1.98
N ALA A 180 29.53 -17.45 -2.85
CA ALA A 180 29.11 -16.11 -3.25
C ALA A 180 28.23 -15.42 -2.19
N TYR A 181 27.75 -16.16 -1.18
CA TYR A 181 26.85 -15.65 -0.14
C TYR A 181 27.38 -15.91 1.29
N PRO A 182 28.61 -15.47 1.65
CA PRO A 182 29.17 -15.68 2.99
C PRO A 182 28.34 -15.10 4.14
N LYS A 183 27.39 -14.18 3.86
CA LYS A 183 26.47 -13.60 4.86
C LYS A 183 25.00 -13.98 4.61
N GLY A 184 24.76 -14.95 3.72
CA GLY A 184 23.43 -15.39 3.31
C GLY A 184 22.63 -14.36 2.52
N LEU A 185 21.37 -14.67 2.25
CA LEU A 185 20.42 -13.80 1.56
C LEU A 185 19.09 -13.72 2.33
N CYS A 186 19.16 -13.19 3.56
CA CYS A 186 18.10 -13.23 4.56
C CYS A 186 17.25 -11.94 4.56
N ILE A 187 16.64 -11.61 3.43
CA ILE A 187 16.05 -10.29 3.15
C ILE A 187 15.03 -9.87 4.21
N TYR A 188 14.10 -10.76 4.58
CA TYR A 188 13.05 -10.45 5.56
C TYR A 188 13.63 -10.17 6.96
N LYS A 189 14.68 -10.89 7.35
CA LYS A 189 15.38 -10.65 8.62
C LYS A 189 16.12 -9.32 8.62
N TRP A 190 16.67 -8.91 7.47
CA TRP A 190 17.34 -7.62 7.32
C TRP A 190 16.37 -6.44 7.44
N ILE A 191 15.23 -6.49 6.76
CA ILE A 191 14.25 -5.37 6.79
C ILE A 191 13.54 -5.22 8.14
N ASN A 192 13.39 -6.31 8.90
CA ASN A 192 12.78 -6.32 10.24
C ASN A 192 13.79 -6.02 11.36
N ASN A 193 15.08 -5.90 11.04
CA ASN A 193 16.17 -5.78 12.01
C ASN A 193 16.30 -6.99 12.96
N ASP A 194 15.87 -8.19 12.54
CA ASP A 194 16.01 -9.42 13.32
C ASP A 194 17.48 -9.87 13.40
N VAL A 195 18.30 -9.44 12.43
CA VAL A 195 19.75 -9.69 12.37
C VAL A 195 20.47 -8.44 11.87
N ALA A 196 21.77 -8.34 12.17
CA ALA A 196 22.59 -7.24 11.68
C ALA A 196 22.62 -7.19 10.15
N LEU A 197 22.42 -6.00 9.59
CA LEU A 197 22.54 -5.76 8.17
C LEU A 197 24.00 -5.99 7.71
N PRO A 198 24.24 -6.72 6.62
CA PRO A 198 25.56 -6.85 6.03
C PRO A 198 26.18 -5.50 5.65
N ASP A 199 27.51 -5.41 5.64
CA ASP A 199 28.20 -4.23 5.11
C ASP A 199 27.81 -3.91 3.65
N ASN A 200 27.97 -2.65 3.28
CA ASN A 200 27.58 -2.17 1.97
C ASN A 200 28.32 -2.90 0.84
N LYS A 201 29.59 -3.30 1.05
CA LYS A 201 30.39 -4.03 0.05
C LYS A 201 29.73 -5.38 -0.30
N TYR A 202 29.16 -6.06 0.69
CA TYR A 202 28.40 -7.28 0.46
C TYR A 202 27.07 -7.00 -0.24
N LEU A 203 26.32 -6.00 0.22
CA LEU A 203 25.01 -5.68 -0.34
C LEU A 203 25.10 -5.31 -1.82
N VAL A 204 26.09 -4.50 -2.22
CA VAL A 204 26.26 -4.07 -3.64
C VAL A 204 26.83 -5.16 -4.54
N SER A 205 27.35 -6.25 -3.99
CA SER A 205 27.93 -7.34 -4.78
C SER A 205 26.89 -7.94 -5.73
N SER A 206 27.27 -8.25 -6.97
CA SER A 206 26.33 -8.76 -7.99
C SER A 206 25.49 -9.97 -7.54
N PRO A 207 26.03 -10.96 -6.79
CA PRO A 207 25.23 -12.07 -6.29
C PRO A 207 24.07 -11.63 -5.39
N VAL A 208 24.22 -10.54 -4.63
CA VAL A 208 23.22 -10.05 -3.68
C VAL A 208 22.33 -8.99 -4.32
N SER A 209 22.92 -8.05 -5.04
CA SER A 209 22.22 -6.90 -5.60
C SER A 209 21.25 -7.31 -6.72
N ILE A 210 21.62 -8.22 -7.61
CA ILE A 210 20.78 -8.65 -8.73
C ILE A 210 19.46 -9.29 -8.26
N PRO A 211 19.46 -10.28 -7.34
CA PRO A 211 18.22 -10.81 -6.78
C PRO A 211 17.38 -9.75 -6.05
N LEU A 212 18.01 -8.81 -5.34
CA LEU A 212 17.29 -7.72 -4.68
C LEU A 212 16.59 -6.80 -5.68
N VAL A 213 17.25 -6.44 -6.80
CA VAL A 213 16.63 -5.65 -7.88
C VAL A 213 15.41 -6.37 -8.42
N GLY A 214 15.57 -7.67 -8.76
CA GLY A 214 14.48 -8.49 -9.28
C GLY A 214 13.31 -8.58 -8.30
N LEU A 215 13.58 -8.76 -7.00
CA LEU A 215 12.55 -8.79 -5.97
C LEU A 215 11.77 -7.48 -5.89
N VAL A 216 12.45 -6.34 -5.88
CA VAL A 216 11.80 -5.01 -5.87
C VAL A 216 10.90 -4.83 -7.08
N GLN A 217 11.41 -5.14 -8.28
CA GLN A 217 10.65 -5.02 -9.53
C GLN A 217 9.41 -5.92 -9.54
N LEU A 218 9.54 -7.16 -9.06
CA LEU A 218 8.42 -8.09 -8.97
C LEU A 218 7.38 -7.63 -7.93
N ILE A 219 7.81 -7.08 -6.80
CA ILE A 219 6.92 -6.47 -5.80
C ILE A 219 6.16 -5.28 -6.40
N GLN A 220 6.84 -4.40 -7.14
CA GLN A 220 6.20 -3.26 -7.81
C GLN A 220 5.17 -3.72 -8.85
N LEU A 221 5.52 -4.69 -9.68
CA LEU A 221 4.59 -5.29 -10.64
C LEU A 221 3.40 -5.93 -9.92
N MET A 222 3.65 -6.57 -8.77
CA MET A 222 2.62 -7.19 -7.95
C MET A 222 1.64 -6.19 -7.36
N VAL A 223 2.12 -5.08 -6.82
CA VAL A 223 1.25 -3.98 -6.38
C VAL A 223 0.44 -3.44 -7.55
N LEU A 224 1.05 -3.25 -8.73
CA LEU A 224 0.34 -2.73 -9.90
C LEU A 224 -0.84 -3.62 -10.32
N TYR A 225 -0.62 -4.91 -10.58
CA TYR A 225 -1.73 -5.75 -11.05
C TYR A 225 -2.77 -5.99 -9.95
N LYS A 226 -2.36 -6.11 -8.68
CA LYS A 226 -3.31 -6.33 -7.56
C LYS A 226 -4.18 -5.10 -7.32
N THR A 227 -3.62 -3.90 -7.43
CA THR A 227 -4.39 -2.65 -7.25
C THR A 227 -5.29 -2.36 -8.45
N LEU A 228 -4.96 -2.84 -9.65
CA LEU A 228 -5.84 -2.80 -10.82
C LEU A 228 -6.92 -3.89 -10.80
N GLY A 229 -6.81 -4.89 -9.92
CA GLY A 229 -7.73 -6.03 -9.87
C GLY A 229 -7.68 -6.92 -11.11
N ILE A 230 -6.51 -7.07 -11.71
CA ILE A 230 -6.25 -7.93 -12.89
C ILE A 230 -5.14 -8.94 -12.61
N SER A 231 -5.07 -10.00 -13.41
CA SER A 231 -4.01 -10.99 -13.36
C SER A 231 -2.69 -10.47 -13.96
N PRO A 232 -1.54 -11.08 -13.64
CA PRO A 232 -0.26 -10.77 -14.31
C PRO A 232 -0.32 -10.92 -15.84
N GLY A 233 -1.06 -11.93 -16.33
CA GLY A 233 -1.23 -12.18 -17.76
C GLY A 233 -2.07 -11.09 -18.45
N GLU A 234 -3.16 -10.66 -17.81
CA GLU A 234 -3.94 -9.51 -18.29
C GLU A 234 -3.09 -8.25 -18.30
N LEU A 235 -2.32 -7.96 -17.24
CA LEU A 235 -1.42 -6.80 -17.22
C LEU A 235 -0.40 -6.87 -18.36
N ALA A 236 0.25 -8.02 -18.56
CA ALA A 236 1.21 -8.21 -19.64
C ALA A 236 0.59 -7.97 -21.03
N SER A 237 -0.67 -8.39 -21.24
CA SER A 237 -1.39 -8.17 -22.50
C SER A 237 -1.66 -6.69 -22.82
N LYS A 238 -1.56 -5.80 -21.82
CA LYS A 238 -1.71 -4.35 -22.00
C LYS A 238 -0.44 -3.66 -22.52
N PHE A 239 0.71 -4.33 -22.51
CA PHE A 239 1.98 -3.77 -23.01
C PHE A 239 2.29 -4.27 -24.43
N SER A 240 2.83 -3.37 -25.26
CA SER A 240 3.20 -3.65 -26.66
C SER A 240 4.62 -4.20 -26.82
N GLY A 241 5.46 -4.06 -25.79
CA GLY A 241 6.80 -4.65 -25.76
C GLY A 241 6.72 -6.15 -25.45
N LYS A 242 7.19 -6.98 -26.37
CA LYS A 242 7.47 -8.40 -26.14
C LYS A 242 8.97 -8.59 -25.97
#